data_AF-A0A821EY10-F1
#
_entry.id   AF-A0A821EY10-F1
#
_cell.length_a   1.000
_cell.length_b   1.000
_cell.length_c   1.000
_cell.angle_alpha   90.00
_cell.angle_beta   90.00
_cell.angle_gamma   90.00
#
_symmetry.space_group_name_H-M   'P 1'
#
loop_
_entity.id
_entity.type
_entity.pdbx_description
1 polymer ?
#
loop_
_entity_poly.entity_id
_entity_poly.type
_entity_poly.pdbx_seq_one_letter_code
_entity_poly.pdbx_strand_id
1 'polypeptide(L)'
;MLKKPFFNTSRIPDDIFSYQDKQFYDFIKTLIGDKQANLLTFQEISNADIYLHCCNVLNILKLDSSALIPYKESLCLKLDDNSYTVLPGIKNSFSYLNELLTKKKDEIIRTTRSMSGPFSSIVNFSVAQFLRRAEKLSILQTIKSEAECDPSFPFHFLHHHKQRKLQNFTATACISNSLSIGDIEQIVRHAFADACELVSSLNVTILNKAVNSI
;
A
#
# COMPACT_ATOMS: atom_id res chain seq x y z
N MET A 1 -1.68 24.39 22.32
CA MET A 1 -1.55 23.26 21.35
C MET A 1 -2.63 23.43 20.28
N LEU A 2 -2.27 23.77 19.04
CA LEU A 2 -3.23 23.81 17.94
C LEU A 2 -3.58 22.37 17.54
N LYS A 3 -4.88 22.02 17.51
CA LYS A 3 -5.33 20.71 17.03
C LYS A 3 -4.90 20.58 15.56
N LYS A 4 -4.22 19.48 15.22
CA LYS A 4 -3.88 19.19 13.82
C LYS A 4 -5.17 19.11 13.00
N PRO A 5 -5.22 19.72 11.80
CA PRO A 5 -6.37 19.64 10.92
C PRO A 5 -6.65 18.17 10.55
N PHE A 6 -7.95 17.81 10.53
CA PHE A 6 -8.37 16.47 10.14
C PHE A 6 -8.48 16.39 8.61
N PHE A 7 -7.58 15.63 7.98
CA PHE A 7 -7.63 15.36 6.55
C PHE A 7 -8.52 14.16 6.26
N ASN A 8 -9.59 14.37 5.51
CA ASN A 8 -10.47 13.29 5.06
C ASN A 8 -9.94 12.69 3.73
N THR A 9 -9.37 11.49 3.80
CA THR A 9 -8.84 10.74 2.65
C THR A 9 -9.92 10.02 1.84
N SER A 10 -11.19 10.03 2.30
CA SER A 10 -12.30 9.36 1.60
C SER A 10 -12.62 9.96 0.23
N ARG A 11 -12.13 11.18 -0.04
CA ARG A 11 -12.27 11.85 -1.35
C ARG A 11 -11.23 11.42 -2.37
N ILE A 12 -10.23 10.64 -1.94
CA ILE A 12 -9.16 10.16 -2.82
C ILE A 12 -9.49 8.74 -3.25
N PRO A 13 -9.48 8.46 -4.57
CA PRO A 13 -9.58 7.11 -5.09
C PRO A 13 -8.54 6.18 -4.45
N ASP A 14 -8.91 4.92 -4.20
CA ASP A 14 -8.00 3.94 -3.62
C ASP A 14 -6.83 3.60 -4.55
N ASP A 15 -7.03 3.77 -5.85
CA ASP A 15 -6.08 3.51 -6.92
C ASP A 15 -5.34 4.77 -7.40
N ILE A 16 -5.38 5.88 -6.67
CA ILE A 16 -4.76 7.17 -7.08
C ILE A 16 -3.28 7.05 -7.46
N PHE A 17 -2.52 6.15 -6.84
CA PHE A 17 -1.10 5.92 -7.13
C PHE A 17 -0.87 5.16 -8.44
N SER A 18 -1.94 4.63 -9.05
CA SER A 18 -1.91 4.02 -10.39
C SER A 18 -2.24 5.02 -11.50
N TYR A 19 -2.70 6.23 -11.16
CA TYR A 19 -3.07 7.24 -12.15
C TYR A 19 -1.82 7.78 -12.85
N GLN A 20 -1.92 7.96 -14.17
CA GLN A 20 -0.85 8.49 -15.00
C GLN A 20 -1.37 9.61 -15.91
N ASP A 21 -0.50 10.58 -16.18
CA ASP A 21 -0.70 11.68 -17.13
C ASP A 21 -2.07 12.34 -16.97
N LYS A 22 -2.90 12.26 -18.02
CA LYS A 22 -4.22 12.89 -18.09
C LYS A 22 -5.11 12.51 -16.92
N GLN A 23 -5.14 11.23 -16.53
CA GLN A 23 -6.00 10.78 -15.42
C GLN A 23 -5.59 11.43 -14.09
N PHE A 24 -4.28 11.56 -13.86
CA PHE A 24 -3.76 12.25 -12.70
C PHE A 24 -4.08 13.74 -12.76
N TYR A 25 -3.84 14.40 -13.90
CA TYR A 25 -4.16 15.83 -14.06
C TYR A 25 -5.64 16.14 -13.90
N ASP A 26 -6.54 15.31 -14.42
CA ASP A 26 -7.99 15.47 -14.28
C ASP A 26 -8.43 15.34 -12.80
N PHE A 27 -7.79 14.44 -12.05
CA PHE A 27 -8.00 14.33 -10.60
C PHE A 27 -7.52 15.61 -9.88
N ILE A 28 -6.31 16.09 -10.16
CA ILE A 28 -5.76 17.31 -9.55
C ILE A 28 -6.64 18.52 -9.87
N LYS A 29 -7.10 18.63 -11.12
CA LYS A 29 -8.01 19.67 -11.59
C LYS A 29 -9.29 19.71 -10.75
N THR A 30 -9.90 18.55 -10.55
CA THR A 30 -11.11 18.40 -9.75
C THR A 30 -10.87 18.71 -8.26
N LEU A 31 -9.70 18.34 -7.73
CA LEU A 31 -9.42 18.43 -6.30
C LEU A 31 -8.94 19.82 -5.84
N ILE A 32 -7.98 20.42 -6.56
CA ILE A 32 -7.35 21.69 -6.16
C ILE A 32 -7.42 22.80 -7.23
N GLY A 33 -7.91 22.49 -8.43
CA GLY A 33 -8.21 23.46 -9.48
C GLY A 33 -7.28 23.43 -10.69
N ASP A 34 -7.77 24.02 -11.78
CA ASP A 34 -7.15 24.04 -13.11
C ASP A 34 -5.74 24.62 -13.12
N LYS A 35 -5.53 25.72 -12.40
CA LYS A 35 -4.24 26.43 -12.42
C LYS A 35 -3.10 25.56 -11.88
N GLN A 36 -3.38 24.81 -10.81
CA GLN A 36 -2.43 23.90 -10.18
C GLN A 36 -2.18 22.67 -11.05
N ALA A 37 -3.23 22.11 -11.65
CA ALA A 37 -3.10 21.00 -12.60
C ALA A 37 -2.19 21.40 -13.78
N ASN A 38 -2.44 22.56 -14.39
CA ASN A 38 -1.63 23.06 -15.51
C ASN A 38 -0.15 23.25 -15.12
N LEU A 39 0.13 23.73 -13.90
CA LEU A 39 1.50 23.86 -13.40
C LEU A 39 2.19 22.49 -13.24
N LEU A 40 1.47 21.47 -12.78
CA LEU A 40 2.01 20.09 -12.69
C LEU A 40 2.26 19.50 -14.08
N THR A 41 1.36 19.76 -15.04
CA THR A 41 1.56 19.35 -16.45
C THR A 41 2.78 20.00 -17.06
N PHE A 42 2.98 21.31 -16.83
CA PHE A 42 4.17 22.02 -17.31
C PHE A 42 5.49 21.44 -16.75
N GLN A 43 5.45 20.93 -15.52
CA GLN A 43 6.60 20.30 -14.85
C GLN A 43 6.73 18.79 -15.15
N GLU A 44 5.86 18.24 -16.00
CA GLU A 44 5.81 16.80 -16.30
C GLU A 44 5.65 15.92 -15.05
N ILE A 45 4.99 16.42 -14.00
CA ILE A 45 4.68 15.66 -12.79
C ILE A 45 3.42 14.84 -13.06
N SER A 46 3.60 13.65 -13.63
CA SER A 46 2.51 12.87 -14.22
C SER A 46 1.80 11.89 -13.28
N ASN A 47 2.26 11.71 -12.04
CA ASN A 47 1.61 10.84 -11.07
C ASN A 47 1.88 11.26 -9.61
N ALA A 48 1.14 10.64 -8.69
CA ALA A 48 1.19 10.94 -7.26
C ALA A 48 2.55 10.61 -6.62
N ASP A 49 3.24 9.56 -7.08
CA ASP A 49 4.55 9.21 -6.53
C ASP A 49 5.61 10.24 -6.91
N ILE A 50 5.69 10.65 -8.19
CA ILE A 50 6.60 11.71 -8.64
C ILE A 50 6.31 13.01 -7.87
N TYR A 51 5.02 13.36 -7.72
CA TYR A 51 4.62 14.54 -6.96
C TYR A 51 5.14 14.51 -5.52
N LEU A 52 4.97 13.39 -4.80
CA LEU A 52 5.42 13.26 -3.41
C LEU A 52 6.96 13.27 -3.26
N HIS A 53 7.71 12.91 -4.30
CA HIS A 53 9.18 13.03 -4.30
C HIS A 53 9.65 14.45 -4.66
N CYS A 54 8.79 15.30 -5.22
CA CYS A 54 9.11 16.67 -5.53
C CYS A 54 9.09 17.54 -4.26
N CYS A 55 10.26 17.98 -3.79
CA CYS A 55 10.38 18.72 -2.54
C CYS A 55 9.56 20.03 -2.51
N ASN A 56 9.40 20.71 -3.64
CA ASN A 56 8.61 21.93 -3.74
C ASN A 56 8.26 22.28 -5.20
N VAL A 57 7.04 21.94 -5.61
CA VAL A 57 6.47 22.23 -6.94
C VAL A 57 6.48 23.72 -7.30
N LEU A 58 6.40 24.62 -6.31
CA LEU A 58 6.33 26.06 -6.54
C LEU A 58 7.71 26.70 -6.78
N ASN A 59 8.81 25.99 -6.54
CA ASN A 59 10.15 26.56 -6.74
C ASN A 59 10.43 26.91 -8.21
N ILE A 60 9.80 26.22 -9.16
CA ILE A 60 9.97 26.54 -10.59
C ILE A 60 9.59 27.99 -10.90
N LEU A 61 8.62 28.57 -10.18
CA LEU A 61 8.16 29.95 -10.38
C LEU A 61 9.20 31.00 -9.99
N LYS A 62 10.30 30.61 -9.35
CA LYS A 62 11.43 31.51 -9.04
C LYS A 62 12.40 31.66 -10.21
N LEU A 63 12.30 30.81 -11.24
CA LEU A 63 13.17 30.88 -12.41
C LEU A 63 12.77 32.03 -13.32
N ASP A 64 13.77 32.69 -13.92
CA ASP A 64 13.59 33.73 -14.91
C ASP A 64 13.49 33.11 -16.31
N SER A 65 12.29 32.65 -16.65
CA SER A 65 11.96 32.10 -17.96
C SER A 65 10.70 32.75 -18.52
N SER A 66 10.73 33.10 -19.81
CA SER A 66 9.58 33.64 -20.53
C SER A 66 8.42 32.64 -20.60
N ALA A 67 8.72 31.34 -20.65
CA ALA A 67 7.71 30.27 -20.64
C ALA A 67 6.90 30.22 -19.33
N LEU A 68 7.45 30.78 -18.24
CA LEU A 68 6.78 30.82 -16.93
C LEU A 68 5.91 32.06 -16.73
N ILE A 69 5.96 33.06 -17.62
CA ILE A 69 5.19 34.30 -17.46
C ILE A 69 3.68 34.03 -17.29
N PRO A 70 3.02 33.19 -18.13
CA PRO A 70 1.58 32.92 -17.97
C PRO A 70 1.24 32.27 -16.62
N TYR A 71 2.13 31.44 -16.08
CA TYR A 71 1.95 30.80 -14.78
C TYR A 71 2.19 31.78 -13.63
N LYS A 72 3.21 32.65 -13.74
CA LYS A 72 3.47 33.72 -12.77
C LYS A 72 2.28 34.69 -12.69
N GLU A 73 1.75 35.12 -13.83
CA GLU A 73 0.58 36.01 -13.87
C GLU A 73 -0.69 35.38 -13.28
N SER A 74 -0.86 34.06 -13.43
CA SER A 74 -2.06 33.37 -12.94
C SER A 74 -1.99 32.89 -11.49
N LEU A 75 -0.78 32.65 -10.96
CA LEU A 75 -0.54 32.04 -9.64
C LEU A 75 0.13 32.98 -8.62
N CYS A 76 0.69 34.11 -9.06
CA CYS A 76 1.42 35.03 -8.22
C CYS A 76 0.82 36.44 -8.23
N LEU A 77 1.20 37.23 -7.24
CA LEU A 77 1.07 38.69 -7.25
C LEU A 77 2.42 39.28 -7.65
N LYS A 78 2.39 40.21 -8.60
CA LYS A 78 3.55 41.03 -8.96
C LYS A 78 3.67 42.19 -7.98
N LEU A 79 4.85 42.38 -7.40
CA LEU A 79 5.17 43.47 -6.47
C LEU A 79 5.75 44.67 -7.24
N ASP A 80 5.89 45.81 -6.55
CA ASP A 80 6.38 47.08 -7.13
C ASP A 80 7.82 46.97 -7.65
N ASP A 81 8.63 46.08 -7.08
CA ASP A 81 10.00 45.78 -7.50
C ASP A 81 10.08 44.80 -8.70
N ASN A 82 8.93 44.51 -9.34
CA ASN A 82 8.75 43.48 -10.37
C ASN A 82 8.98 42.02 -9.92
N SER A 83 9.19 41.75 -8.63
CA SER A 83 9.25 40.38 -8.12
C SER A 83 7.85 39.76 -8.04
N TYR A 84 7.80 38.42 -7.93
CA TYR A 84 6.55 37.67 -7.85
C TYR A 84 6.45 36.93 -6.53
N THR A 85 5.30 37.04 -5.86
CA THR A 85 4.97 36.24 -4.67
C THR A 85 3.79 35.32 -4.95
N VAL A 86 3.94 34.03 -4.69
CA VAL A 86 2.86 33.06 -4.93
C VAL A 86 1.67 33.36 -4.01
N LEU A 87 0.47 33.36 -4.59
CA LEU A 87 -0.78 33.58 -3.86
C LEU A 87 -0.92 32.61 -2.68
N PRO A 88 -1.30 33.08 -1.47
CA PRO A 88 -1.44 32.21 -0.30
C PRO A 88 -2.37 31.02 -0.51
N GLY A 89 -3.49 31.21 -1.24
CA GLY A 89 -4.42 30.12 -1.57
C GLY A 89 -3.78 29.00 -2.39
N ILE A 90 -2.88 29.35 -3.33
CA ILE A 90 -2.15 28.37 -4.14
C ILE A 90 -1.17 27.59 -3.26
N LYS A 91 -0.39 28.27 -2.40
CA LYS A 91 0.51 27.59 -1.43
C LYS A 91 -0.25 26.60 -0.55
N ASN A 92 -1.38 27.04 0.01
CA ASN A 92 -2.20 26.21 0.87
C ASN A 92 -2.78 25.00 0.11
N SER A 93 -3.18 25.17 -1.15
CA SER A 93 -3.72 24.07 -1.96
C SER A 93 -2.70 22.96 -2.23
N PHE A 94 -1.45 23.29 -2.54
CA PHE A 94 -0.38 22.29 -2.72
C PHE A 94 0.03 21.64 -1.39
N SER A 95 0.07 22.41 -0.30
CA SER A 95 0.30 21.86 1.04
C SER A 95 -0.78 20.84 1.41
N TYR A 96 -2.05 21.21 1.20
CA TYR A 96 -3.21 20.34 1.42
C TYR A 96 -3.12 19.06 0.58
N LEU A 97 -2.83 19.18 -0.72
CA LEU A 97 -2.66 18.02 -1.60
C LEU A 97 -1.54 17.09 -1.11
N ASN A 98 -0.40 17.65 -0.69
CA ASN A 98 0.73 16.87 -0.21
C ASN A 98 0.41 16.08 1.07
N GLU A 99 -0.21 16.72 2.06
CA GLU A 99 -0.62 16.07 3.30
C GLU A 99 -1.66 14.98 3.04
N LEU A 100 -2.59 15.24 2.12
CA LEU A 100 -3.68 14.34 1.76
C LEU A 100 -3.18 13.09 1.03
N LEU A 101 -2.29 13.25 0.03
CA LEU A 101 -1.65 12.14 -0.67
C LEU A 101 -0.70 11.34 0.25
N THR A 102 0.08 12.02 1.10
CA THR A 102 0.96 11.35 2.08
C THR A 102 0.15 10.46 3.02
N LYS A 103 -0.95 10.98 3.57
CA LYS A 103 -1.82 10.22 4.47
C LYS A 103 -2.46 9.02 3.75
N LYS A 104 -2.89 9.17 2.50
CA LYS A 104 -3.42 8.05 1.70
C LYS A 104 -2.36 6.98 1.45
N LYS A 105 -1.12 7.38 1.15
CA LYS A 105 0.00 6.46 0.99
C LYS A 105 0.25 5.66 2.27
N ASP A 106 0.24 6.32 3.42
CA ASP A 106 0.38 5.67 4.72
C ASP A 106 -0.76 4.70 5.01
N GLU A 107 -2.01 5.05 4.67
CA GLU A 107 -3.17 4.15 4.77
C GLU A 107 -3.00 2.90 3.91
N ILE A 108 -2.55 3.04 2.66
CA ILE A 108 -2.28 1.92 1.76
C ILE A 108 -1.14 1.06 2.29
N ILE A 109 -0.04 1.67 2.74
CA ILE A 109 1.10 0.94 3.33
C ILE A 109 0.67 0.20 4.59
N ARG A 110 -0.10 0.84 5.47
CA ARG A 110 -0.61 0.21 6.69
C ARG A 110 -1.50 -0.98 6.37
N THR A 111 -2.41 -0.82 5.41
CA THR A 111 -3.30 -1.89 4.93
C THR A 111 -2.50 -3.04 4.33
N THR A 112 -1.53 -2.73 3.48
CA THR A 112 -0.62 -3.72 2.88
C THR A 112 0.18 -4.47 3.93
N ARG A 113 0.73 -3.77 4.93
CA ARG A 113 1.45 -4.37 6.05
C ARG A 113 0.56 -5.24 6.92
N SER A 114 -0.67 -4.81 7.18
CA SER A 114 -1.64 -5.63 7.91
C SER A 114 -2.01 -6.89 7.16
N MET A 115 -1.94 -6.90 5.83
CA MET A 115 -2.13 -8.11 5.00
C MET A 115 -0.86 -8.98 4.90
N SER A 116 0.33 -8.41 5.10
CA SER A 116 1.61 -9.11 4.93
C SER A 116 2.25 -9.63 6.22
N GLY A 117 1.60 -9.44 7.39
CA GLY A 117 2.11 -9.92 8.67
C GLY A 117 2.04 -11.45 8.79
N PRO A 118 2.97 -12.11 9.49
CA PRO A 118 2.99 -13.57 9.69
C PRO A 118 1.79 -14.12 10.48
N PHE A 119 0.98 -13.23 11.07
CA PHE A 119 -0.25 -13.54 11.80
C PHE A 119 -1.46 -12.78 11.26
N SER A 120 -1.41 -12.29 10.01
CA SER A 120 -2.60 -11.68 9.41
C SER A 120 -3.66 -12.75 9.18
N SER A 121 -4.70 -12.76 10.02
CA SER A 121 -5.88 -13.61 9.86
C SER A 121 -6.79 -13.15 8.70
N ILE A 122 -6.48 -12.01 8.08
CA ILE A 122 -7.21 -11.44 6.95
C ILE A 122 -6.32 -11.54 5.71
N VAL A 123 -6.34 -12.72 5.11
CA VAL A 123 -5.61 -13.01 3.89
C VAL A 123 -6.45 -12.61 2.68
N ASN A 124 -6.34 -11.34 2.27
CA ASN A 124 -6.77 -10.87 0.95
C ASN A 124 -5.78 -11.30 -0.14
N PHE A 125 -5.39 -12.57 -0.14
CA PHE A 125 -4.78 -13.16 -1.31
C PHE A 125 -5.72 -14.25 -1.82
N SER A 126 -5.88 -14.32 -3.14
CA SER A 126 -6.63 -15.43 -3.71
C SER A 126 -5.94 -16.75 -3.35
N VAL A 127 -6.69 -17.84 -3.31
CA VAL A 127 -6.14 -19.19 -3.12
C VAL A 127 -4.96 -19.44 -4.09
N ALA A 128 -5.04 -18.93 -5.32
CA ALA A 128 -3.96 -19.01 -6.29
C ALA A 128 -2.67 -18.29 -5.86
N GLN A 129 -2.79 -17.09 -5.26
CA GLN A 129 -1.64 -16.34 -4.74
C GLN A 129 -1.02 -17.01 -3.51
N PHE A 130 -1.85 -17.62 -2.66
CA PHE A 130 -1.38 -18.46 -1.55
C PHE A 130 -0.54 -19.63 -2.06
N LEU A 131 -1.11 -20.43 -2.96
CA LEU A 131 -0.46 -21.63 -3.49
C LEU A 131 0.87 -21.29 -4.18
N ARG A 132 0.92 -20.21 -4.98
CA ARG A 132 2.18 -19.73 -5.58
C ARG A 132 3.24 -19.35 -4.54
N ARG A 133 2.84 -18.80 -3.38
CA ARG A 133 3.78 -18.50 -2.29
C ARG A 133 4.23 -19.78 -1.59
N ALA A 134 3.32 -20.72 -1.34
CA ALA A 134 3.63 -22.00 -0.72
C ALA A 134 4.62 -22.81 -1.58
N GLU A 135 4.43 -22.84 -2.90
CA GLU A 135 5.34 -23.47 -3.85
C GLU A 135 6.75 -22.86 -3.80
N LYS A 136 6.84 -21.51 -3.85
CA LYS A 136 8.14 -20.82 -3.74
C LYS A 136 8.84 -21.10 -2.41
N LEU A 137 8.08 -21.13 -1.31
CA LEU A 137 8.62 -21.46 0.01
C LEU A 137 9.10 -22.91 0.08
N SER A 138 8.38 -23.85 -0.52
CA SER A 138 8.79 -25.24 -0.62
C SER A 138 10.11 -25.39 -1.38
N ILE A 139 10.26 -24.72 -2.52
CA ILE A 139 11.52 -24.72 -3.29
C ILE A 139 12.67 -24.15 -2.45
N LEU A 140 12.45 -23.03 -1.75
CA LEU A 140 13.47 -22.44 -0.88
C LEU A 140 13.87 -23.36 0.27
N GLN A 141 12.92 -24.11 0.84
CA GLN A 141 13.21 -25.11 1.86
C GLN A 141 14.03 -26.26 1.30
N THR A 142 13.71 -26.77 0.11
CA THR A 142 14.49 -27.81 -0.57
C THR A 142 15.93 -27.35 -0.81
N ILE A 143 16.13 -26.16 -1.39
CA ILE A 143 17.47 -25.59 -1.63
C ILE A 143 18.23 -25.45 -0.31
N LYS A 144 17.55 -24.99 0.75
CA LYS A 144 18.16 -24.84 2.07
C LYS A 144 18.58 -26.20 2.65
N SER A 145 17.73 -27.22 2.56
CA SER A 145 18.05 -28.57 3.04
C SER A 145 19.21 -29.19 2.26
N GLU A 146 19.25 -29.01 0.94
CA GLU A 146 20.37 -29.47 0.09
C GLU A 146 21.68 -28.77 0.48
N ALA A 147 21.66 -27.45 0.72
CA ALA A 147 22.82 -26.69 1.15
C ALA A 147 23.32 -27.07 2.56
N GLU A 148 22.44 -27.57 3.44
CA GLU A 148 22.81 -28.08 4.77
C GLU A 148 23.42 -29.49 4.71
N CYS A 149 23.01 -30.31 3.74
CA CYS A 149 23.51 -31.68 3.56
C CYS A 149 24.84 -31.75 2.77
N ASP A 150 25.06 -30.84 1.83
CA ASP A 150 26.27 -30.81 0.99
C ASP A 150 27.05 -29.49 1.17
N PRO A 151 28.19 -29.50 1.89
CA PRO A 151 29.01 -28.31 2.07
C PRO A 151 29.65 -27.79 0.77
N SER A 152 29.61 -28.55 -0.33
CA SER A 152 30.06 -28.09 -1.65
C SER A 152 28.99 -27.32 -2.43
N PHE A 153 27.78 -27.21 -1.90
CA PHE A 153 26.69 -26.51 -2.56
C PHE A 153 27.02 -25.01 -2.73
N PRO A 154 26.94 -24.45 -3.95
CA PRO A 154 27.46 -23.11 -4.25
C PRO A 154 26.61 -21.97 -3.65
N PHE A 155 25.46 -22.30 -3.05
CA PHE A 155 24.54 -21.33 -2.48
C PHE A 155 24.57 -21.39 -0.96
N HIS A 156 25.14 -20.36 -0.33
CA HIS A 156 25.03 -20.14 1.11
C HIS A 156 24.00 -19.04 1.38
N PHE A 157 22.92 -19.38 2.07
CA PHE A 157 22.02 -18.37 2.60
C PHE A 157 22.76 -17.53 3.64
N LEU A 158 22.86 -16.23 3.39
CA LEU A 158 23.40 -15.28 4.36
C LEU A 158 22.65 -15.46 5.68
N HIS A 159 23.36 -15.93 6.70
CA HIS A 159 22.85 -16.00 8.06
C HIS A 159 22.63 -14.55 8.54
N HIS A 160 21.44 -14.02 8.30
CA HIS A 160 21.04 -12.74 8.86
C HIS A 160 20.96 -12.93 10.38
N HIS A 161 21.98 -12.41 11.06
CA HIS A 161 22.21 -12.48 12.51
C HIS A 161 21.19 -11.62 13.30
N LYS A 162 19.90 -11.66 12.96
CA LYS A 162 18.84 -11.27 13.89
C LYS A 162 18.79 -12.36 14.94
N GLN A 163 19.44 -12.12 16.08
CA GLN A 163 19.30 -12.90 17.31
C GLN A 163 17.82 -12.94 17.68
N ARG A 164 17.11 -13.93 17.14
CA ARG A 164 15.75 -14.26 17.52
C ARG A 164 15.89 -14.83 18.92
N LYS A 165 15.54 -14.02 19.94
CA LYS A 165 15.34 -14.55 21.30
C LYS A 165 14.44 -15.78 21.15
N LEU A 166 14.98 -16.96 21.44
CA LEU A 166 14.25 -18.21 21.47
C LEU A 166 13.16 -18.04 22.53
N GLN A 167 11.98 -17.57 22.12
CA GLN A 167 10.79 -17.94 22.85
C GLN A 167 10.56 -19.40 22.50
N ASN A 168 10.58 -20.24 23.52
CA ASN A 168 10.29 -21.67 23.47
C ASN A 168 8.83 -21.87 23.06
N PHE A 169 8.49 -21.56 21.81
CA PHE A 169 7.38 -22.22 21.17
C PHE A 169 7.88 -23.62 20.86
N THR A 170 7.37 -24.60 21.61
CA THR A 170 7.41 -26.00 21.24
C THR A 170 6.71 -26.14 19.90
N ALA A 171 7.46 -25.94 18.82
CA ALA A 171 7.07 -26.38 17.51
C ALA A 171 7.01 -27.91 17.60
N THR A 172 5.78 -28.43 17.71
CA THR A 172 5.51 -29.85 17.49
C THR A 172 6.21 -30.22 16.20
N ALA A 173 7.17 -31.14 16.25
CA ALA A 173 7.99 -31.51 15.11
C ALA A 173 7.08 -31.75 13.90
N CYS A 174 7.22 -30.92 12.86
CA CYS A 174 6.52 -31.13 11.61
C CYS A 174 7.06 -32.43 11.02
N ILE A 175 6.33 -33.51 11.23
CA ILE A 175 6.48 -34.74 10.48
C ILE A 175 6.27 -34.33 9.02
N SER A 176 7.31 -34.49 8.20
CA SER A 176 7.32 -34.22 6.77
C SER A 176 6.49 -35.25 6.00
N ASN A 177 5.25 -35.43 6.41
CA ASN A 177 4.25 -36.12 5.60
C ASN A 177 3.81 -35.11 4.55
N SER A 178 4.08 -35.41 3.29
CA SER A 178 3.52 -34.66 2.17
C SER A 178 2.00 -34.65 2.31
N LEU A 179 1.42 -33.50 2.70
CA LEU A 179 -0.03 -33.35 2.73
C LEU A 179 -0.56 -33.57 1.31
N SER A 180 -1.36 -34.61 1.14
CA SER A 180 -2.09 -34.80 -0.09
C SER A 180 -3.20 -33.76 -0.20
N ILE A 181 -3.73 -33.56 -1.42
CA ILE A 181 -4.90 -32.72 -1.65
C ILE A 181 -6.09 -33.21 -0.79
N GLY A 182 -6.23 -34.53 -0.61
CA GLY A 182 -7.26 -35.12 0.23
C GLY A 182 -7.14 -34.73 1.71
N ASP A 183 -5.90 -34.65 2.23
CA ASP A 183 -5.66 -34.23 3.61
C ASP A 183 -6.06 -32.75 3.81
N ILE A 184 -5.77 -31.90 2.82
CA ILE A 184 -6.15 -30.49 2.84
C ILE A 184 -7.68 -30.36 2.82
N GLU A 185 -8.37 -31.08 1.93
CA GLU A 185 -9.83 -31.08 1.87
C GLU A 185 -10.44 -31.54 3.20
N GLN A 186 -9.89 -32.59 3.81
CA GLN A 186 -10.37 -33.11 5.08
C GLN A 186 -10.17 -32.11 6.23
N ILE A 187 -9.01 -31.42 6.28
CA ILE A 187 -8.75 -30.35 7.25
C ILE A 187 -9.76 -29.21 7.09
N VAL A 188 -10.02 -28.78 5.85
CA VAL A 188 -11.00 -27.72 5.57
C VAL A 188 -12.41 -28.14 5.98
N ARG A 189 -12.81 -29.39 5.69
CA ARG A 189 -14.12 -29.93 6.11
C ARG A 189 -14.27 -29.98 7.62
N HIS A 190 -13.23 -30.42 8.34
CA HIS A 190 -13.26 -30.44 9.80
C HIS A 190 -13.34 -29.03 10.38
N ALA A 191 -12.49 -28.11 9.93
CA ALA A 191 -12.53 -26.72 10.40
C ALA A 191 -13.88 -26.05 10.13
N PHE A 192 -14.54 -26.38 9.01
CA PHE A 192 -15.89 -25.90 8.71
C PHE A 192 -16.93 -26.51 9.66
N ALA A 193 -16.87 -27.83 9.90
CA ALA A 193 -17.77 -28.50 10.84
C ALA A 193 -17.65 -27.92 12.26
N ASP A 194 -16.43 -27.71 12.75
CA ASP A 194 -16.15 -27.10 14.05
C ASP A 194 -16.72 -25.68 14.14
N ALA A 195 -16.58 -24.89 13.07
CA ALA A 195 -17.16 -23.55 13.01
C ALA A 195 -18.70 -23.59 13.03
N CYS A 196 -19.33 -24.54 12.33
CA CYS A 196 -20.78 -24.74 12.38
C CYS A 196 -21.26 -25.14 13.78
N GLU A 197 -20.53 -26.01 14.47
CA GLU A 197 -20.83 -26.40 15.86
C GLU A 197 -20.73 -25.19 16.80
N LEU A 198 -19.66 -24.39 16.67
CA LEU A 198 -19.45 -23.20 17.47
C LEU A 198 -20.56 -22.15 17.24
N VAL A 199 -20.94 -21.90 15.98
CA VAL A 199 -22.06 -21.02 15.63
C VAL A 199 -23.38 -21.52 16.22
N SER A 200 -23.60 -22.83 16.19
CA SER A 200 -24.79 -23.46 16.78
C SER A 200 -24.84 -23.25 18.30
N SER A 201 -23.70 -23.41 18.98
CA SER A 201 -23.59 -23.19 20.43
C SER A 201 -23.81 -21.73 20.84
N LEU A 202 -23.52 -20.76 19.96
CA LEU A 202 -23.66 -19.33 20.21
C LEU A 202 -25.06 -18.76 19.88
N ASN A 203 -26.02 -19.59 19.44
CA ASN A 203 -27.37 -19.17 19.06
C ASN A 203 -27.42 -18.03 18.02
N VAL A 204 -26.44 -17.95 17.12
CA VAL A 204 -26.41 -16.93 16.07
C VAL A 204 -27.37 -17.31 14.95
N THR A 205 -28.65 -16.94 15.09
CA THR A 205 -29.74 -17.32 14.18
C THR A 205 -29.61 -16.77 12.74
N ILE A 206 -28.68 -15.83 12.50
CA ILE A 206 -28.53 -15.13 11.22
C ILE A 206 -27.87 -16.00 10.14
N LEU A 207 -27.03 -16.98 10.50
CA LEU A 207 -26.30 -17.81 9.52
C LEU A 207 -27.10 -19.01 8.97
N ASN A 208 -28.14 -19.47 9.68
CA ASN A 208 -28.91 -20.65 9.27
C ASN A 208 -29.71 -20.46 7.97
N LYS A 209 -29.93 -19.22 7.51
CA LYS A 209 -30.58 -18.98 6.22
C LYS A 209 -29.66 -19.20 5.02
N ALA A 210 -28.34 -19.02 5.18
CA ALA A 210 -27.38 -19.15 4.08
C ALA A 210 -26.93 -20.61 3.87
N VAL A 211 -26.82 -21.39 4.95
CA VAL A 211 -26.40 -22.80 4.87
C VAL A 211 -27.48 -23.69 4.23
N ASN A 212 -28.77 -23.36 4.39
CA ASN A 212 -29.88 -24.11 3.78
C ASN A 212 -30.14 -23.76 2.30
N SER A 213 -29.32 -22.89 1.70
CA SER A 213 -29.46 -22.45 0.29
C SER A 213 -28.34 -22.95 -0.63
N ILE A 214 -27.43 -23.77 -0.12
CA ILE A 214 -26.35 -24.46 -0.87
C ILE A 214 -26.66 -25.96 -0.86
#